data_AF-A0A6C0AUJ8-F1
#
_entry.id   AF-A0A6C0AUJ8-F1
#
_cell.length_a   1.000
_cell.length_b   1.000
_cell.length_c   1.000
_cell.angle_alpha   90.00
_cell.angle_beta   90.00
_cell.angle_gamma   90.00
#
_symmetry.space_group_name_H-M   'P 1'
#
loop_
_entity.id
_entity.type
_entity.pdbx_description
1 polymer ?
#
loop_
_entity_poly.entity_id
_entity_poly.type
_entity_poly.pdbx_seq_one_letter_code
_entity_poly.pdbx_strand_id
1 'polypeptide(L)'
;MEDTKTILLPSHEKKKKEKPKRKISKKWEQDILECNIEDILGGLSQLVHVCADKTKQESQIIKELYTQCSYKRSGYVQQDRLKKMDGSLVLSVEDIASKLINCNLQCHYCNNTTTIFYENIRDPQQWTLDRLDNSIGHIKENVVICCLSCNLRRKTMNEERYLFTKQLNIKKQL
;
A
#
# COMPACT_ATOMS: atom_id res chain seq x y z
N MET A 1 -11.19 -41.95 -32.19
CA MET A 1 -11.48 -40.97 -31.12
C MET A 1 -10.88 -41.58 -29.87
N GLU A 2 -9.70 -41.13 -29.47
CA GLU A 2 -8.98 -41.68 -28.32
C GLU A 2 -9.58 -41.15 -27.02
N ASP A 3 -9.96 -42.06 -26.15
CA ASP A 3 -10.52 -41.79 -24.83
C ASP A 3 -9.52 -40.99 -23.97
N THR A 4 -9.79 -39.70 -23.79
CA THR A 4 -9.07 -38.86 -22.84
C THR A 4 -9.25 -39.40 -21.41
N LYS A 5 -8.17 -39.94 -20.84
CA LYS A 5 -8.11 -40.30 -19.42
C LYS A 5 -8.20 -39.05 -18.55
N THR A 6 -9.35 -38.81 -17.94
CA THR A 6 -9.55 -37.77 -16.93
C THR A 6 -8.93 -38.19 -15.60
N ILE A 7 -7.99 -37.42 -15.08
CA ILE A 7 -7.43 -37.60 -13.73
C ILE A 7 -8.15 -36.64 -12.77
N LEU A 8 -8.84 -37.20 -11.78
CA LEU A 8 -9.45 -36.43 -10.69
C LEU A 8 -8.42 -36.22 -9.58
N LEU A 9 -7.97 -34.97 -9.41
CA LEU A 9 -7.11 -34.58 -8.28
C LEU A 9 -7.98 -34.28 -7.06
N PRO A 10 -7.70 -34.88 -5.89
CA PRO A 10 -8.40 -34.54 -4.65
C PRO A 10 -8.16 -33.08 -4.29
N SER A 11 -9.24 -32.33 -4.04
CA SER A 11 -9.16 -30.99 -3.48
C SER A 11 -8.73 -31.08 -2.03
N HIS A 12 -7.43 -31.00 -1.76
CA HIS A 12 -6.94 -30.77 -0.40
C HIS A 12 -7.21 -29.31 -0.02
N GLU A 13 -8.39 -29.05 0.56
CA GLU A 13 -8.64 -27.80 1.28
C GLU A 13 -7.75 -27.75 2.52
N LYS A 14 -6.58 -27.11 2.39
CA LYS A 14 -5.79 -26.73 3.56
C LYS A 14 -6.60 -25.71 4.35
N LYS A 15 -7.22 -26.14 5.46
CA LYS A 15 -7.79 -25.24 6.48
C LYS A 15 -6.71 -24.21 6.87
N LYS A 16 -6.83 -22.99 6.35
CA LYS A 16 -5.98 -21.88 6.79
C LYS A 16 -6.38 -21.56 8.22
N LYS A 17 -5.56 -21.96 9.20
CA LYS A 17 -5.70 -21.46 10.57
C LYS A 17 -5.56 -19.94 10.51
N GLU A 18 -6.61 -19.21 10.89
CA GLU A 18 -6.53 -17.77 11.05
C GLU A 18 -5.50 -17.46 12.14
N LYS A 19 -4.40 -16.81 11.76
CA LYS A 19 -3.43 -16.33 12.73
C LYS A 19 -4.08 -15.21 13.54
N PRO A 20 -3.90 -15.16 14.87
CA PRO A 20 -4.47 -14.09 15.68
C PRO A 20 -4.01 -12.74 15.14
N LYS A 21 -4.98 -11.87 14.85
CA LYS A 21 -4.72 -10.50 14.35
C LYS A 21 -4.01 -9.74 15.47
N ARG A 22 -2.74 -9.42 15.25
CA ARG A 22 -1.99 -8.54 16.16
C ARG A 22 -2.48 -7.12 15.93
N LYS A 23 -3.00 -6.47 16.96
CA LYS A 23 -3.45 -5.08 16.90
C LYS A 23 -2.24 -4.15 16.90
N ILE A 24 -2.31 -3.07 16.13
CA ILE A 24 -1.42 -1.93 16.34
C ILE A 24 -1.84 -1.35 17.69
N SER A 25 -0.90 -1.14 18.59
CA SER A 25 -1.13 -0.76 20.00
C SER A 25 -1.87 0.58 20.21
N LYS A 26 -2.35 1.24 19.15
CA LYS A 26 -3.04 2.53 19.21
C LYS A 26 -4.50 2.36 18.85
N LYS A 27 -5.38 2.68 19.79
CA LYS A 27 -6.80 2.92 19.54
C LYS A 27 -6.88 4.32 18.93
N TRP A 28 -7.15 4.39 17.62
CA TRP A 28 -7.45 5.66 16.97
C TRP A 28 -8.68 6.29 17.65
N GLU A 29 -8.72 7.62 17.74
CA GLU A 29 -9.96 8.32 18.10
C GLU A 29 -11.06 7.94 17.08
N GLN A 30 -12.32 7.82 17.53
CA GLN A 30 -13.43 7.38 16.66
C GLN A 30 -13.52 8.23 15.39
N ASP A 31 -13.30 9.54 15.53
CA ASP A 31 -13.35 10.52 14.44
C ASP A 31 -12.30 10.24 13.33
N ILE A 32 -11.17 9.60 13.66
CA ILE A 32 -10.15 9.21 12.67
C ILE A 32 -10.55 7.91 11.94
N LEU A 33 -11.26 7.02 12.63
CA LEU A 33 -11.75 5.77 12.02
C LEU A 33 -12.93 6.02 11.07
N GLU A 34 -13.68 7.10 11.29
CA GLU A 34 -14.84 7.49 10.50
C GLU A 34 -14.49 8.48 9.37
N CYS A 35 -13.23 8.91 9.26
CA CYS A 35 -12.82 9.83 8.21
C CYS A 35 -13.07 9.24 6.81
N ASN A 36 -13.66 10.07 5.95
CA ASN A 36 -13.91 9.66 4.58
C ASN A 36 -12.67 9.91 3.70
N ILE A 37 -12.73 9.48 2.45
CA ILE A 37 -11.63 9.66 1.50
C ILE A 37 -11.31 11.14 1.26
N GLU A 38 -12.32 12.02 1.26
CA GLU A 38 -12.14 13.46 1.03
C GLU A 38 -11.38 14.13 2.18
N ASP A 39 -11.68 13.76 3.43
CA ASP A 39 -10.97 14.23 4.62
C ASP A 39 -9.48 13.82 4.57
N ILE A 40 -9.23 12.56 4.19
CA ILE A 40 -7.87 12.03 4.04
C ILE A 40 -7.12 12.80 2.95
N LEU A 41 -7.73 12.96 1.77
CA LEU A 41 -7.10 13.68 0.66
C LEU A 41 -6.87 15.16 0.99
N GLY A 42 -7.80 15.81 1.67
CA GLY A 42 -7.66 17.18 2.15
C GLY A 42 -6.52 17.32 3.17
N GLY A 43 -6.39 16.36 4.09
CA GLY A 43 -5.28 16.30 5.04
C GLY A 43 -3.92 16.05 4.36
N LEU A 44 -3.86 15.14 3.39
CA LEU A 44 -2.66 14.88 2.60
C LEU A 44 -2.26 16.10 1.77
N SER A 45 -3.23 16.80 1.16
CA SER A 45 -2.98 18.03 0.40
C SER A 45 -2.35 19.10 1.29
N GLN A 46 -2.83 19.24 2.53
CA GLN A 46 -2.18 20.13 3.50
C GLN A 46 -0.74 19.72 3.77
N LEU A 47 -0.42 18.43 3.94
CA LEU A 47 0.97 17.97 4.13
C LEU A 47 1.89 18.37 2.97
N VAL A 48 1.39 18.38 1.73
CA VAL A 48 2.15 18.81 0.55
C VAL A 48 2.39 20.34 0.55
N HIS A 49 1.47 21.13 1.08
CA HIS A 49 1.47 22.60 0.99
C HIS A 49 2.00 23.33 2.25
N VAL A 50 2.48 22.62 3.29
CA VAL A 50 2.91 23.19 4.60
C VAL A 50 4.07 24.22 4.53
N CYS A 51 4.61 24.55 3.37
CA CYS A 51 5.64 25.59 3.24
C CYS A 51 5.17 27.06 3.39
N ALA A 52 3.88 27.38 3.56
CA ALA A 52 3.41 28.77 3.49
C ALA A 52 2.99 29.46 4.81
N ASP A 53 2.22 28.84 5.72
CA ASP A 53 1.67 29.60 6.86
C ASP A 53 1.49 28.75 8.14
N LYS A 54 2.25 29.08 9.19
CA LYS A 54 2.31 28.37 10.49
C LYS A 54 1.18 28.74 11.47
N THR A 55 0.01 29.14 11.00
CA THR A 55 -1.03 29.75 11.87
C THR A 55 -2.38 29.05 11.91
N LYS A 56 -2.53 27.86 11.31
CA LYS A 56 -3.78 27.07 11.46
C LYS A 56 -3.61 25.92 12.44
N GLN A 57 -4.55 25.88 13.39
CA GLN A 57 -4.79 24.79 14.32
C GLN A 57 -4.66 23.44 13.59
N GLU A 58 -3.54 22.74 13.83
CA GLU A 58 -3.25 21.47 13.15
C GLU A 58 -4.31 20.44 13.52
N SER A 59 -5.16 20.10 12.56
CA SER A 59 -6.17 19.06 12.73
C SER A 59 -5.51 17.73 13.10
N GLN A 60 -6.10 17.03 14.06
CA GLN A 60 -5.61 15.73 14.56
C GLN A 60 -5.38 14.73 13.42
N ILE A 61 -6.22 14.77 12.37
CA ILE A 61 -6.07 13.92 11.17
C ILE A 61 -4.74 14.18 10.45
N ILE A 62 -4.30 15.44 10.33
CA ILE A 62 -3.08 15.81 9.59
C ILE A 62 -1.85 15.29 10.33
N LYS A 63 -1.83 15.47 11.66
CA LYS A 63 -0.77 14.93 12.53
C LYS A 63 -0.68 13.41 12.41
N GLU A 64 -1.82 12.73 12.34
CA GLU A 64 -1.82 11.29 12.24
C GLU A 64 -1.44 10.80 10.83
N LEU A 65 -1.90 11.46 9.77
CA LEU A 65 -1.44 11.20 8.40
C LEU A 65 0.08 11.32 8.28
N TYR A 66 0.66 12.40 8.83
CA TYR A 66 2.10 12.59 8.87
C TYR A 66 2.80 11.46 9.63
N THR A 67 2.27 11.09 10.80
CA THR A 67 2.80 10.01 11.63
C THR A 67 2.80 8.67 10.89
N GLN A 68 1.70 8.32 10.22
CA GLN A 68 1.59 7.09 9.43
C GLN A 68 2.57 7.06 8.26
N CYS A 69 2.67 8.16 7.52
CA CYS A 69 3.61 8.27 6.39
C CYS A 69 5.06 8.19 6.86
N SER A 70 5.41 8.93 7.91
CA SER A 70 6.75 8.96 8.49
C SER A 70 7.18 7.61 9.07
N TYR A 71 6.28 6.89 9.73
CA TYR A 71 6.54 5.55 10.26
C TYR A 71 6.87 4.56 9.14
N LYS A 72 6.05 4.48 8.08
CA LYS A 72 6.32 3.59 6.95
C LYS A 72 7.60 3.98 6.22
N ARG A 73 7.82 5.27 5.96
CA ARG A 73 9.04 5.81 5.34
C ARG A 73 10.28 5.30 6.07
N SER A 74 10.30 5.40 7.39
CA SER A 74 11.42 4.94 8.23
C SER A 74 11.69 3.43 8.07
N GLY A 75 10.63 2.62 7.94
CA GLY A 75 10.74 1.19 7.67
C GLY A 75 11.37 0.87 6.31
N TYR A 76 11.00 1.62 5.26
CA TYR A 76 11.59 1.46 3.92
C TYR A 76 13.06 1.90 3.87
N VAL A 77 13.40 3.01 4.52
CA VAL A 77 14.79 3.47 4.68
C VAL A 77 15.65 2.41 5.35
N GLN A 78 15.15 1.83 6.45
CA GLN A 78 15.86 0.77 7.15
C GLN A 78 16.04 -0.47 6.25
N GLN A 79 15.00 -0.85 5.50
CA GLN A 79 15.07 -1.97 4.56
C GLN A 79 16.16 -1.76 3.51
N ASP A 80 16.22 -0.56 2.91
CA ASP A 80 17.19 -0.25 1.86
C ASP A 80 18.61 -0.21 2.40
N ARG A 81 18.80 0.38 3.59
CA ARG A 81 20.08 0.36 4.30
C ARG A 81 20.56 -1.06 4.58
N LEU A 82 19.68 -1.94 5.08
CA LEU A 82 20.03 -3.34 5.37
C LEU A 82 20.40 -4.13 4.11
N LYS A 83 19.78 -3.80 2.98
CA LYS A 83 20.07 -4.43 1.69
C LYS A 83 21.19 -3.73 0.91
N LYS A 84 21.85 -2.73 1.50
CA LYS A 84 22.92 -1.92 0.87
C LYS A 84 22.50 -1.32 -0.47
N MET A 85 21.24 -0.94 -0.61
CA MET A 85 20.76 -0.21 -1.78
C MET A 85 21.15 1.26 -1.68
N ASP A 86 21.41 1.91 -2.81
CA ASP A 86 21.68 3.34 -2.86
C ASP A 86 20.44 4.10 -2.36
N GLY A 87 20.60 4.82 -1.25
CA GLY A 87 19.55 5.54 -0.54
C GLY A 87 19.64 7.05 -0.72
N SER A 88 20.38 7.51 -1.73
CA SER A 88 20.65 8.93 -1.97
C SER A 88 19.40 9.78 -2.28
N LEU A 89 18.24 9.16 -2.57
CA LEU A 89 16.98 9.83 -2.96
C LEU A 89 15.73 9.23 -2.29
N VAL A 90 15.77 8.99 -0.97
CA VAL A 90 14.59 8.51 -0.22
C VAL A 90 13.47 9.55 -0.30
N LEU A 91 12.25 9.11 -0.62
CA LEU A 91 11.04 9.95 -0.64
C LEU A 91 10.85 10.71 0.67
N SER A 92 10.50 11.99 0.59
CA SER A 92 10.02 12.75 1.75
C SER A 92 8.58 12.33 2.15
N VAL A 93 8.05 12.86 3.26
CA VAL A 93 6.64 12.61 3.61
C VAL A 93 5.71 13.28 2.59
N GLU A 94 6.09 14.44 2.10
CA GLU A 94 5.41 15.23 1.08
C GLU A 94 5.39 14.48 -0.26
N ASP A 95 6.47 13.81 -0.64
CA ASP A 95 6.51 12.94 -1.83
C ASP A 95 5.53 11.76 -1.69
N ILE A 96 5.48 11.14 -0.52
CA ILE A 96 4.55 10.03 -0.22
C ILE A 96 3.11 10.54 -0.28
N ALA A 97 2.81 11.67 0.37
CA ALA A 97 1.50 12.30 0.37
C ALA A 97 1.06 12.65 -1.06
N SER A 98 1.96 13.23 -1.86
CA SER A 98 1.72 13.53 -3.28
C SER A 98 1.38 12.26 -4.07
N LYS A 99 2.10 11.16 -3.84
CA LYS A 99 1.81 9.87 -4.50
C LYS A 99 0.44 9.30 -4.09
N LEU A 100 0.09 9.35 -2.81
CA LEU A 100 -1.20 8.91 -2.29
C LEU A 100 -2.36 9.71 -2.89
N ILE A 101 -2.20 11.03 -3.06
CA ILE A 101 -3.17 11.92 -3.72
C ILE A 101 -3.26 11.58 -5.21
N ASN A 102 -2.13 11.50 -5.90
CA ASN A 102 -2.08 11.30 -7.36
C ASN A 102 -2.70 9.96 -7.79
N CYS A 103 -2.60 8.92 -6.96
CA CYS A 103 -3.26 7.64 -7.22
C CYS A 103 -4.68 7.57 -6.63
N ASN A 104 -5.20 8.64 -6.03
CA ASN A 104 -6.49 8.67 -5.35
C ASN A 104 -6.66 7.54 -4.32
N LEU A 105 -5.59 7.25 -3.55
CA LEU A 105 -5.49 6.12 -2.63
C LEU A 105 -5.70 4.74 -3.29
N GLN A 106 -5.76 4.62 -4.61
CA GLN A 106 -5.96 3.36 -5.30
C GLN A 106 -4.67 2.56 -5.39
N CYS A 107 -4.80 1.25 -5.21
CA CYS A 107 -3.70 0.33 -5.41
C CYS A 107 -3.35 0.22 -6.90
N HIS A 108 -2.09 0.50 -7.25
CA HIS A 108 -1.57 0.38 -8.62
C HIS A 108 -1.92 -0.94 -9.31
N TYR A 109 -1.89 -2.05 -8.57
CA TYR A 109 -2.10 -3.37 -9.15
C TYR A 109 -3.57 -3.78 -9.29
N CYS A 110 -4.37 -3.58 -8.24
CA CYS A 110 -5.73 -4.12 -8.19
C CYS A 110 -6.83 -3.06 -8.27
N ASN A 111 -6.47 -1.77 -8.35
CA ASN A 111 -7.37 -0.61 -8.40
C ASN A 111 -8.30 -0.43 -7.18
N ASN A 112 -8.35 -1.40 -6.26
CA ASN A 112 -9.02 -1.23 -4.97
C ASN A 112 -8.39 -0.09 -4.15
N THR A 113 -9.22 0.63 -3.43
CA THR A 113 -8.81 1.66 -2.46
C THR A 113 -7.94 1.05 -1.35
N THR A 114 -6.88 1.77 -1.00
CA THR A 114 -5.99 1.45 0.11
C THR A 114 -6.39 2.22 1.37
N THR A 115 -6.06 1.69 2.54
CA THR A 115 -6.36 2.32 3.83
C THR A 115 -5.11 2.90 4.46
N ILE A 116 -5.17 4.15 4.92
CA ILE A 116 -4.09 4.78 5.71
C ILE A 116 -4.20 4.42 7.17
N PHE A 117 -5.39 4.54 7.74
CA PHE A 117 -5.69 4.13 9.10
C PHE A 117 -6.20 2.69 9.09
N TYR A 118 -5.53 1.82 9.83
CA TYR A 118 -5.87 0.41 9.96
C TYR A 118 -5.56 -0.07 11.37
N GLU A 119 -6.39 -0.98 11.89
CA GLU A 119 -6.26 -1.49 13.26
C GLU A 119 -5.28 -2.67 13.35
N ASN A 120 -5.28 -3.49 12.30
CA ASN A 120 -4.59 -4.78 12.29
C ASN A 120 -3.21 -4.66 11.66
N ILE A 121 -2.20 -5.20 12.32
CA ILE A 121 -0.89 -5.37 11.70
C ILE A 121 -1.06 -6.30 10.50
N ARG A 122 -0.47 -5.90 9.37
CA ARG A 122 -0.61 -6.57 8.08
C ARG A 122 -2.04 -6.62 7.53
N ASP A 123 -2.88 -5.64 7.86
CA ASP A 123 -4.14 -5.44 7.13
C ASP A 123 -3.88 -5.50 5.60
N PRO A 124 -4.57 -6.36 4.84
CA PRO A 124 -4.31 -6.55 3.42
C PRO A 124 -4.55 -5.30 2.56
N GLN A 125 -5.43 -4.39 3.01
CA GLN A 125 -5.77 -3.15 2.30
C GLN A 125 -4.86 -1.98 2.67
N GLN A 126 -4.05 -2.10 3.73
CA GLN A 126 -3.16 -1.00 4.11
C GLN A 126 -2.27 -0.60 2.94
N TRP A 127 -2.07 0.71 2.77
CA TRP A 127 -1.14 1.22 1.77
C TRP A 127 0.30 0.80 2.07
N THR A 128 1.09 0.67 1.01
CA THR A 128 2.52 0.41 1.05
C THR A 128 3.18 1.04 -0.17
N LEU A 129 4.48 1.31 -0.09
CA LEU A 129 5.32 1.53 -1.27
C LEU A 129 5.82 0.16 -1.76
N ASP A 130 5.63 -0.10 -3.05
CA ASP A 130 6.25 -1.22 -3.74
C ASP A 130 7.23 -0.69 -4.79
N ARG A 131 8.35 -1.40 -4.94
CA ARG A 131 9.44 -1.00 -5.82
C ARG A 131 9.17 -1.50 -7.22
N LEU A 132 9.15 -0.65 -8.24
CA LEU A 132 8.95 -1.07 -9.62
C LEU A 132 10.07 -2.07 -10.02
N ASP A 133 11.32 -1.63 -9.86
CA ASP A 133 12.51 -2.47 -9.93
C ASP A 133 12.99 -2.86 -8.52
N ASN A 134 13.09 -4.18 -8.28
CA ASN A 134 13.51 -4.73 -6.99
C ASN A 134 15.01 -4.57 -6.69
N SER A 135 15.82 -4.23 -7.70
CA SER A 135 17.26 -3.96 -7.59
C SER A 135 17.57 -2.52 -7.16
N ILE A 136 16.61 -1.61 -7.31
CA ILE A 136 16.72 -0.19 -6.95
C ILE A 136 15.99 0.04 -5.61
N GLY A 137 16.48 0.98 -4.79
CA GLY A 137 15.87 1.37 -3.53
C GLY A 137 14.53 2.10 -3.70
N HIS A 138 13.95 2.56 -2.58
CA HIS A 138 12.72 3.36 -2.57
C HIS A 138 13.03 4.82 -2.91
N ILE A 139 13.26 5.08 -4.19
CA ILE A 139 13.35 6.43 -4.77
C ILE A 139 12.04 6.82 -5.43
N LYS A 140 11.79 8.13 -5.59
CA LYS A 140 10.52 8.68 -6.06
C LYS A 140 10.05 8.07 -7.40
N GLU A 141 10.96 7.81 -8.31
CA GLU A 141 10.70 7.29 -9.65
C GLU A 141 10.52 5.75 -9.66
N ASN A 142 11.02 5.06 -8.62
CA ASN A 142 11.02 3.60 -8.54
C ASN A 142 9.92 3.04 -7.63
N VAL A 143 8.94 3.84 -7.18
CA VAL A 143 7.90 3.35 -6.28
C VAL A 143 6.49 3.74 -6.69
N VAL A 144 5.56 2.83 -6.42
CA VAL A 144 4.12 3.00 -6.57
C VAL A 144 3.39 2.71 -5.27
N ILE A 145 2.22 3.34 -5.10
CA ILE A 145 1.30 3.03 -4.01
C ILE A 145 0.56 1.75 -4.34
N CYS A 146 0.56 0.79 -3.42
CA CYS A 146 -0.27 -0.41 -3.55
C CYS A 146 -0.71 -0.95 -2.19
N CYS A 147 -1.76 -1.77 -2.18
CA CYS A 147 -2.18 -2.47 -0.97
C CYS A 147 -1.16 -3.55 -0.59
N LEU A 148 -0.99 -3.79 0.71
CA LEU A 148 -0.05 -4.78 1.22
C LEU A 148 -0.28 -6.19 0.63
N SER A 149 -1.53 -6.57 0.40
CA SER A 149 -1.87 -7.86 -0.22
C SER A 149 -1.23 -8.01 -1.60
N CYS A 150 -1.23 -6.96 -2.42
CA CYS A 150 -0.60 -7.02 -3.74
C CYS A 150 0.93 -6.99 -3.64
N ASN A 151 1.50 -6.11 -2.81
CA ASN A 151 2.95 -6.04 -2.60
C ASN A 151 3.53 -7.41 -2.19
N LEU A 152 2.92 -8.07 -1.19
CA LEU A 152 3.35 -9.37 -0.70
C LEU A 152 3.16 -10.52 -1.70
N ARG A 153 2.25 -10.37 -2.68
CA ARG A 153 2.01 -11.37 -3.74
C ARG A 153 2.94 -11.17 -4.92
N ARG A 154 3.16 -9.92 -5.35
CA ARG A 154 4.12 -9.59 -6.40
C ARG A 154 5.51 -10.06 -6.02
N LYS A 155 5.98 -9.71 -4.81
CA LYS A 155 7.35 -10.01 -4.34
C LYS A 155 8.40 -9.57 -5.36
N THR A 156 8.98 -10.53 -6.08
CA THR A 156 10.03 -10.36 -7.09
C THR A 156 9.52 -10.55 -8.51
N MET A 157 8.21 -10.80 -8.70
CA MET A 157 7.61 -10.84 -10.03
C MET A 157 7.80 -9.49 -10.71
N ASN A 158 8.08 -9.53 -12.00
CA ASN A 158 8.12 -8.33 -12.82
C ASN A 158 6.80 -7.56 -12.67
N GLU A 159 6.93 -6.25 -12.49
CA GLU A 159 5.84 -5.34 -12.20
C GLU A 159 4.76 -5.38 -13.29
N GLU A 160 5.14 -5.24 -14.55
CA GLU A 160 4.20 -5.15 -15.69
C GLU A 160 3.41 -6.45 -15.85
N ARG A 161 4.09 -7.60 -15.72
CA ARG A 161 3.43 -8.91 -15.77
C ARG A 161 2.40 -9.06 -14.66
N TYR A 162 2.77 -8.66 -13.44
CA TYR A 162 1.85 -8.75 -12.31
C TYR A 162 0.66 -7.81 -12.48
N LEU A 163 0.91 -6.56 -12.88
CA LEU A 163 -0.12 -5.57 -13.21
C LEU A 163 -1.12 -6.11 -14.25
N PHE A 164 -0.60 -6.60 -15.37
CA PHE A 164 -1.41 -7.20 -16.44
C PHE A 164 -2.33 -8.29 -15.90
N THR A 165 -1.80 -9.23 -15.10
CA THR A 165 -2.63 -10.30 -14.52
C THR A 165 -3.70 -9.81 -13.56
N LYS A 166 -3.45 -8.71 -12.83
CA LYS A 166 -4.36 -8.18 -11.83
C LYS A 166 -5.48 -7.33 -12.42
N GLN A 167 -5.25 -6.72 -13.57
CA GLN A 167 -6.22 -5.88 -14.27
C GLN A 167 -6.87 -6.56 -15.48
N LEU A 168 -6.55 -7.83 -15.75
CA LEU A 168 -7.18 -8.61 -16.82
C LEU A 168 -8.67 -8.81 -16.54
N ASN A 169 -9.53 -8.40 -17.49
CA ASN A 169 -10.97 -8.59 -17.43
C ASN A 169 -11.42 -9.54 -18.55
N ILE A 170 -11.71 -10.80 -18.20
CA ILE A 170 -12.18 -11.82 -19.15
C ILE A 170 -13.71 -11.86 -19.11
N LYS A 171 -14.35 -11.34 -20.16
CA LYS A 171 -15.79 -11.51 -20.38
C LYS A 171 -16.02 -12.82 -21.14
N LYS A 172 -16.76 -13.76 -20.55
CA LYS A 172 -17.25 -14.92 -21.30
C LYS A 172 -18.41 -14.46 -22.18
N GLN A 173 -18.34 -14.77 -23.46
CA GLN A 173 -19.46 -14.61 -24.37
C GLN A 173 -20.48 -15.72 -24.07
N LEU A 174 -21.75 -15.32 -23.93
CA LEU A 174 -22.88 -16.26 -23.84
C LEU A 174 -23.21 -16.80 -25.23
#